data_AF-A0A3Q0J975-F1
#
_entry.id   AF-A0A3Q0J975-F1
#
_cell.length_a   1.000
_cell.length_b   1.000
_cell.length_c   1.000
_cell.angle_alpha   90.00
_cell.angle_beta   90.00
_cell.angle_gamma   90.00
#
_symmetry.space_group_name_H-M   'P 1'
#
loop_
_entity.id
_entity.type
_entity.pdbx_description
1 polymer ?
#
loop_
_entity_poly.entity_id
_entity_poly.type
_entity_poly.pdbx_seq_one_letter_code
_entity_poly.pdbx_strand_id
1 'polypeptide(L)'
;MSEQLESVADFYRNGHILITGGTGFMGKLMIDKLLRSFSDIDSLYIMVRDKKGSSPEERVEKMFDSVIFNRLTKEVPNFRSKIKVIPSNIEAEHLGLSPESKQLLISKVNIIFHCAATLRFDEELQAGVRANLYATRQILNLAKQCANLKLLTYVSTAFCHANIKTTTEEKIYQPKTSYRTLIDLLDLSPDDPKLNEMRVKLAKENANTYTLTKAAAEQLLSEEGKDVPVSIFRPAIVISTWKDPVPGWIDNLYGPTGVVTGVQAGLIRTIHCNPDVTGDMVPADLTVNALVCSAWDASNRRQQNPTSLPIYNYVSSKDNPITWFEFQDKSFSAGVKTPPAQVLMHCYRPYMTKSRTKYLFLSIFLHYLIGYVFDFFFWLSRHQMRLVPIYKKLDKALAVLQPFSSRDWYFENGNVQTAWNRLSPADQSRFPFDIRDLDWDDYLETYVRGTMVYHLRDSFEPEVRKKALARYFRLTIIYHVLKGVLYALAAFFLWFLSRLGQ
;
A
#
# COMPACT_ATOMS: atom_id res chain seq x y z
N MET A 1 -21.91 33.38 17.18
CA MET A 1 -22.50 32.04 17.04
C MET A 1 -21.42 31.12 16.50
N SER A 2 -20.98 30.12 17.26
CA SER A 2 -20.16 29.05 16.69
C SER A 2 -21.05 28.26 15.74
N GLU A 3 -20.79 28.32 14.43
CA GLU A 3 -21.48 27.46 13.47
C GLU A 3 -21.29 26.00 13.90
N GLN A 4 -22.41 25.32 14.15
CA GLN A 4 -22.42 23.93 14.55
C GLN A 4 -22.00 23.09 13.35
N LEU A 5 -20.83 22.44 13.45
CA LEU A 5 -20.34 21.53 12.41
C LEU A 5 -21.39 20.42 12.19
N GLU A 6 -21.62 20.06 10.92
CA GLU A 6 -22.37 18.86 10.57
C GLU A 6 -21.72 17.65 11.27
N SER A 7 -22.46 16.67 11.78
CA SER A 7 -21.85 15.47 12.37
C SER A 7 -21.33 14.51 11.29
N VAL A 8 -20.45 13.56 11.65
CA VAL A 8 -19.98 12.53 10.69
C VAL A 8 -21.16 11.73 10.14
N ALA A 9 -22.14 11.40 10.99
CA ALA A 9 -23.32 10.65 10.57
C ALA A 9 -24.22 11.45 9.61
N ASP A 10 -24.41 12.76 9.85
CA ASP A 10 -25.21 13.62 8.98
C ASP A 10 -24.58 13.75 7.59
N PHE A 11 -23.26 13.87 7.50
CA PHE A 11 -22.54 13.97 6.22
C PHE A 11 -22.79 12.74 5.32
N TYR A 12 -22.80 11.53 5.91
CA TYR A 12 -23.05 10.28 5.18
C TYR A 12 -24.53 9.88 5.08
N ARG A 13 -25.45 10.61 5.72
CA ARG A 13 -26.89 10.32 5.66
C ARG A 13 -27.40 10.44 4.22
N ASN A 14 -28.21 9.45 3.80
CA ASN A 14 -28.75 9.32 2.44
C ASN A 14 -27.64 9.39 1.37
N GLY A 15 -26.48 8.82 1.72
CA GLY A 15 -25.29 8.84 0.89
C GLY A 15 -25.43 7.95 -0.34
N HIS A 16 -25.12 8.54 -1.50
CA HIS A 16 -24.93 7.83 -2.76
C HIS A 16 -23.44 7.94 -3.10
N ILE A 17 -22.67 6.95 -2.63
CA ILE A 17 -21.21 7.04 -2.58
C ILE A 17 -20.61 6.26 -3.72
N LEU A 18 -19.78 6.91 -4.55
CA LEU A 18 -18.98 6.26 -5.58
C LEU A 18 -17.58 5.94 -5.04
N ILE A 19 -17.17 4.68 -5.12
CA ILE A 19 -15.83 4.23 -4.75
C ILE A 19 -15.13 3.67 -5.98
N THR A 20 -14.11 4.36 -6.46
CA THR A 20 -13.19 3.78 -7.44
C THR A 20 -12.16 2.92 -6.71
N GLY A 21 -11.77 1.79 -7.30
CA GLY A 21 -10.82 0.87 -6.63
C GLY A 21 -11.45 0.12 -5.46
N GLY A 22 -12.78 0.02 -5.38
CA GLY A 22 -13.49 -0.66 -4.29
C GLY A 22 -13.17 -2.15 -4.15
N THR A 23 -12.69 -2.80 -5.21
CA THR A 23 -12.22 -4.20 -5.17
C THR A 23 -10.77 -4.38 -4.69
N GLY A 24 -10.05 -3.27 -4.44
CA GLY A 24 -8.69 -3.28 -3.90
C GLY A 24 -8.64 -3.32 -2.37
N PHE A 25 -7.43 -3.42 -1.82
CA PHE A 25 -7.16 -3.56 -0.38
C PHE A 25 -7.91 -2.54 0.50
N MET A 26 -7.61 -1.24 0.32
CA MET A 26 -8.29 -0.12 0.98
C MET A 26 -9.79 -0.08 0.68
N GLY A 27 -10.17 -0.36 -0.58
CA GLY A 27 -11.55 -0.28 -1.03
C GLY A 27 -12.48 -1.24 -0.29
N LYS A 28 -12.03 -2.48 -0.07
CA LYS A 28 -12.80 -3.49 0.67
C LYS A 28 -13.03 -3.09 2.12
N LEU A 29 -11.97 -2.63 2.80
CA LEU A 29 -12.05 -2.16 4.18
C LEU A 29 -12.97 -0.95 4.30
N MET A 30 -12.92 -0.03 3.33
CA MET A 30 -13.80 1.14 3.31
C MET A 30 -15.26 0.74 3.08
N ILE A 31 -15.56 -0.22 2.19
CA ILE A 31 -16.93 -0.73 2.00
C ILE A 31 -17.47 -1.34 3.30
N ASP A 32 -16.69 -2.22 3.94
CA ASP A 32 -17.05 -2.82 5.23
C ASP A 32 -17.29 -1.75 6.30
N LYS A 33 -16.37 -0.79 6.44
CA LYS A 33 -16.48 0.26 7.45
C LYS A 33 -17.67 1.18 7.22
N LEU A 34 -17.87 1.64 5.98
CA LEU A 34 -18.99 2.52 5.63
C LEU A 34 -20.32 1.83 5.87
N LEU A 35 -20.49 0.55 5.53
CA LEU A 35 -21.78 -0.13 5.70
C LEU A 35 -22.09 -0.50 7.15
N ARG A 36 -21.08 -0.89 7.95
CA ARG A 36 -21.27 -1.13 9.40
C ARG A 36 -21.51 0.15 10.19
N SER A 37 -20.99 1.28 9.71
CA SER A 37 -21.15 2.57 10.38
C SER A 37 -22.39 3.35 9.86
N PHE A 38 -22.65 3.22 8.58
CA PHE A 38 -23.63 3.93 7.75
C PHE A 38 -24.99 3.26 7.60
N SER A 39 -25.88 3.19 8.61
CA SER A 39 -27.22 2.57 8.39
C SER A 39 -28.04 3.32 7.33
N ASP A 40 -27.85 4.62 7.22
CA ASP A 40 -28.64 5.51 6.37
C ASP A 40 -27.96 5.79 5.01
N ILE A 41 -26.89 5.06 4.67
CA ILE A 41 -26.33 5.09 3.30
C ILE A 41 -27.34 4.40 2.37
N ASP A 42 -27.72 5.10 1.30
CA ASP A 42 -28.66 4.58 0.31
C ASP A 42 -27.99 3.61 -0.67
N SER A 43 -26.83 4.00 -1.22
CA SER A 43 -26.11 3.14 -2.18
C SER A 43 -24.61 3.39 -2.20
N LEU A 44 -23.85 2.31 -2.32
CA LEU A 44 -22.44 2.31 -2.68
C LEU A 44 -22.28 1.85 -4.13
N TYR A 45 -21.81 2.73 -4.99
CA TYR A 45 -21.46 2.43 -6.37
C TYR A 45 -19.99 2.03 -6.46
N ILE A 46 -19.71 0.86 -7.02
CA ILE A 46 -18.34 0.35 -7.16
C ILE A 46 -18.01 0.22 -8.64
N MET A 47 -17.03 1.00 -9.12
CA MET A 47 -16.51 0.85 -10.48
C MET A 47 -15.61 -0.38 -10.58
N VAL A 48 -15.94 -1.30 -11.48
CA VAL A 48 -15.23 -2.58 -11.63
C VAL A 48 -14.96 -2.83 -13.11
N ARG A 49 -13.68 -3.00 -13.43
CA ARG A 49 -13.25 -3.38 -14.78
C ARG A 49 -13.69 -4.79 -15.15
N ASP A 50 -13.97 -5.02 -16.42
CA ASP A 50 -14.12 -6.38 -16.94
C ASP A 50 -12.81 -7.17 -16.80
N LYS A 51 -12.96 -8.47 -16.61
CA LYS A 51 -11.83 -9.41 -16.64
C LYS A 51 -12.25 -10.64 -17.43
N LYS A 52 -11.38 -11.10 -18.34
CA LYS A 52 -11.64 -12.32 -19.12
C LYS A 52 -11.98 -13.49 -18.18
N GLY A 53 -13.18 -14.04 -18.34
CA GLY A 53 -13.68 -15.18 -17.58
C GLY A 53 -14.32 -14.86 -16.22
N SER A 54 -14.61 -13.59 -15.90
CA SER A 54 -15.47 -13.26 -14.75
C SER A 54 -16.10 -11.87 -14.89
N SER A 55 -17.42 -11.78 -14.73
CA SER A 55 -18.15 -10.51 -14.84
C SER A 55 -17.82 -9.55 -13.68
N PRO A 56 -18.00 -8.24 -13.84
CA PRO A 56 -17.86 -7.27 -12.74
C PRO A 56 -18.65 -7.66 -11.48
N GLU A 57 -19.88 -8.15 -11.65
CA GLU A 57 -20.78 -8.57 -10.58
C GLU A 57 -20.25 -9.81 -9.86
N GLU A 58 -19.84 -10.85 -10.61
CA GLU A 58 -19.23 -12.06 -10.03
C GLU A 58 -17.97 -11.74 -9.23
N ARG A 59 -17.16 -10.80 -9.72
CA ARG A 59 -15.95 -10.36 -9.03
C ARG A 59 -16.26 -9.68 -7.70
N VAL A 60 -17.34 -8.90 -7.63
CA VAL A 60 -17.80 -8.25 -6.40
C VAL A 60 -18.42 -9.27 -5.46
N GLU A 61 -19.20 -10.22 -5.96
CA GLU A 61 -19.78 -11.26 -5.10
C GLU A 61 -18.69 -12.13 -4.48
N LYS A 62 -17.73 -12.59 -5.27
CA LYS A 62 -16.56 -13.35 -4.77
C LYS A 62 -15.70 -12.55 -3.79
N MET A 63 -15.68 -11.22 -3.91
CA MET A 63 -14.97 -10.38 -2.95
C MET A 63 -15.58 -10.48 -1.55
N PHE A 64 -16.90 -10.69 -1.44
CA PHE A 64 -17.59 -10.84 -0.16
C PHE A 64 -17.33 -12.18 0.54
N ASP A 65 -16.71 -13.16 -0.13
CA ASP A 65 -16.22 -14.39 0.50
C ASP A 65 -14.98 -14.15 1.39
N SER A 66 -14.39 -12.96 1.32
CA SER A 66 -13.23 -12.61 2.14
C SER A 66 -13.62 -12.49 3.61
N VAL A 67 -12.75 -12.99 4.50
CA VAL A 67 -12.94 -12.98 5.96
C VAL A 67 -13.30 -11.61 6.54
N ILE A 68 -12.85 -10.52 5.91
CA ILE A 68 -13.15 -9.15 6.35
C ILE A 68 -14.64 -8.80 6.30
N PHE A 69 -15.42 -9.45 5.43
CA PHE A 69 -16.86 -9.22 5.31
C PHE A 69 -17.69 -10.13 6.22
N ASN A 70 -17.08 -11.05 6.96
CA ASN A 70 -17.80 -11.94 7.87
C ASN A 70 -18.53 -11.16 8.96
N ARG A 71 -17.90 -10.09 9.48
CA ARG A 71 -18.51 -9.22 10.48
C ARG A 71 -19.66 -8.42 9.89
N LEU A 72 -19.45 -7.78 8.74
CA LEU A 72 -20.50 -7.06 8.00
C LEU A 72 -21.71 -7.96 7.70
N THR A 73 -21.48 -9.20 7.26
CA THR A 73 -22.56 -10.14 6.94
C THR A 73 -23.42 -10.46 8.16
N LYS A 74 -22.84 -10.49 9.37
CA LYS A 74 -23.58 -10.72 10.62
C LYS A 74 -24.32 -9.47 11.10
N GLU A 75 -23.67 -8.32 11.05
CA GLU A 75 -24.22 -7.06 11.59
C GLU A 75 -25.22 -6.39 10.63
N VAL A 76 -25.03 -6.55 9.32
CA VAL A 76 -25.87 -5.94 8.28
C VAL A 76 -26.20 -6.99 7.19
N PRO A 77 -27.04 -8.01 7.47
CA PRO A 77 -27.25 -9.14 6.56
C PRO A 77 -27.65 -8.76 5.12
N ASN A 78 -28.41 -7.67 4.97
CA ASN A 78 -28.91 -7.17 3.69
C ASN A 78 -27.98 -6.16 3.02
N PHE A 79 -26.73 -6.02 3.44
CA PHE A 79 -25.82 -4.98 2.93
C PHE A 79 -25.64 -5.01 1.41
N ARG A 80 -25.74 -6.20 0.80
CA ARG A 80 -25.60 -6.38 -0.66
C ARG A 80 -26.60 -5.57 -1.46
N SER A 81 -27.82 -5.31 -0.94
CA SER A 81 -28.84 -4.52 -1.65
C SER A 81 -28.40 -3.06 -1.89
N LYS A 82 -27.52 -2.56 -1.02
CA LYS A 82 -26.92 -1.21 -1.09
C LYS A 82 -25.75 -1.15 -2.06
N ILE A 83 -25.17 -2.27 -2.48
CA ILE A 83 -24.05 -2.29 -3.42
C ILE A 83 -24.58 -2.27 -4.85
N LYS A 84 -24.09 -1.33 -5.67
CA LYS A 84 -24.36 -1.24 -7.10
C LYS A 84 -23.04 -1.37 -7.85
N VAL A 85 -22.89 -2.44 -8.62
CA VAL A 85 -21.70 -2.66 -9.45
C VAL A 85 -21.84 -1.86 -10.72
N ILE A 86 -20.81 -1.10 -11.06
CA ILE A 86 -20.74 -0.30 -12.28
C ILE A 86 -19.60 -0.85 -13.14
N PRO A 87 -19.91 -1.62 -14.20
CA PRO A 87 -18.93 -2.00 -15.21
C PRO A 87 -18.22 -0.74 -15.76
N SER A 88 -16.91 -0.66 -15.58
CA SER A 88 -16.14 0.54 -15.94
C SER A 88 -14.65 0.22 -16.06
N ASN A 89 -14.02 0.77 -17.10
CA ASN A 89 -12.57 0.85 -17.20
C ASN A 89 -12.14 2.31 -17.09
N ILE A 90 -11.67 2.73 -15.91
CA ILE A 90 -11.26 4.11 -15.64
C ILE A 90 -10.11 4.61 -16.53
N GLU A 91 -9.36 3.71 -17.15
CA GLU A 91 -8.28 4.03 -18.09
C GLU A 91 -8.78 4.30 -19.51
N ALA A 92 -10.03 3.92 -19.82
CA ALA A 92 -10.65 4.15 -21.11
C ALA A 92 -11.24 5.56 -21.20
N GLU A 93 -11.49 6.01 -22.43
CA GLU A 93 -12.25 7.24 -22.66
C GLU A 93 -13.61 7.17 -21.96
N HIS A 94 -14.03 8.31 -21.41
CA HIS A 94 -15.29 8.43 -20.66
C HIS A 94 -15.44 7.38 -19.54
N LEU A 95 -14.33 6.93 -18.93
CA LEU A 95 -14.28 5.91 -17.87
C LEU A 95 -14.79 4.53 -18.30
N GLY A 96 -14.95 4.28 -19.60
CA GLY A 96 -15.56 3.06 -20.13
C GLY A 96 -16.98 2.83 -19.61
N LEU A 97 -17.71 3.90 -19.28
CA LEU A 97 -19.08 3.82 -18.78
C LEU A 97 -20.08 3.73 -19.94
N SER A 98 -21.14 2.94 -19.74
CA SER A 98 -22.32 3.04 -20.59
C SER A 98 -23.02 4.40 -20.37
N PRO A 99 -23.77 4.92 -21.36
CA PRO A 99 -24.54 6.15 -21.21
C PRO A 99 -25.48 6.12 -19.99
N GLU A 100 -26.13 4.99 -19.74
CA GLU A 100 -27.05 4.77 -18.63
C GLU A 100 -26.32 4.81 -17.29
N SER A 101 -25.17 4.13 -17.19
CA SER A 101 -24.34 4.14 -15.99
C SER A 101 -23.81 5.53 -15.68
N LYS A 102 -23.37 6.26 -16.72
CA LYS A 102 -22.92 7.65 -16.58
C LYS A 102 -24.05 8.55 -16.06
N GLN A 103 -25.25 8.45 -16.62
CA GLN A 103 -26.40 9.25 -16.20
C GLN A 103 -26.86 8.90 -14.78
N LEU A 104 -26.84 7.61 -14.42
CA LEU A 104 -27.11 7.16 -13.05
C LEU A 104 -26.16 7.80 -12.05
N LEU A 105 -24.85 7.77 -12.33
CA LEU A 105 -23.85 8.36 -11.45
C LEU A 105 -24.03 9.87 -11.32
N ILE A 106 -24.20 10.58 -12.44
CA ILE A 106 -24.43 12.03 -12.48
C ILE A 106 -25.65 12.46 -11.65
N SER A 107 -26.74 11.69 -11.73
CA SER A 107 -28.00 12.04 -11.08
C SER A 107 -28.05 11.68 -9.59
N LYS A 108 -27.34 10.64 -9.15
CA LYS A 108 -27.44 10.12 -7.79
C LYS A 108 -26.24 10.43 -6.92
N VAL A 109 -25.02 10.32 -7.43
CA VAL A 109 -23.80 10.34 -6.62
C VAL A 109 -23.60 11.70 -5.96
N ASN A 110 -23.38 11.68 -4.65
CA ASN A 110 -23.14 12.87 -3.85
C ASN A 110 -21.80 12.82 -3.09
N ILE A 111 -21.14 11.67 -2.97
CA ILE A 111 -19.81 11.55 -2.37
C ILE A 111 -18.96 10.65 -3.27
N ILE A 112 -17.73 11.07 -3.59
CA ILE A 112 -16.80 10.28 -4.40
C ILE A 112 -15.51 10.04 -3.63
N PHE A 113 -15.12 8.77 -3.50
CA PHE A 113 -13.79 8.36 -3.07
C PHE A 113 -13.02 7.81 -4.26
N HIS A 114 -12.07 8.60 -4.78
CA HIS A 114 -11.20 8.17 -5.85
C HIS A 114 -9.95 7.47 -5.25
N CYS A 115 -10.06 6.15 -5.02
CA CYS A 115 -8.99 5.32 -4.45
C CYS A 115 -8.25 4.50 -5.52
N ALA A 116 -8.76 4.43 -6.74
CA ALA A 116 -8.13 3.67 -7.81
C ALA A 116 -6.79 4.29 -8.21
N ALA A 117 -5.75 3.46 -8.22
CA ALA A 117 -4.45 3.79 -8.75
C ALA A 117 -3.73 2.49 -9.11
N THR A 118 -2.80 2.56 -10.07
CA THR A 118 -1.75 1.56 -10.11
C THR A 118 -0.69 1.89 -9.07
N LEU A 119 -0.38 0.91 -8.23
CA LEU A 119 0.63 0.99 -7.16
C LEU A 119 1.97 0.37 -7.58
N ARG A 120 2.12 -0.03 -8.85
CA ARG A 120 3.36 -0.62 -9.34
C ARG A 120 4.37 0.50 -9.58
N PHE A 121 5.46 0.47 -8.83
CA PHE A 121 6.52 1.45 -8.96
C PHE A 121 7.39 1.24 -10.22
N ASP A 122 7.31 0.07 -10.84
CA ASP A 122 7.98 -0.30 -12.09
C ASP A 122 7.05 -0.19 -13.33
N GLU A 123 5.88 0.44 -13.17
CA GLU A 123 4.96 0.69 -14.27
C GLU A 123 5.63 1.52 -15.38
N GLU A 124 5.30 1.16 -16.61
CA GLU A 124 5.66 1.94 -17.78
C GLU A 124 4.99 3.33 -17.71
N LEU A 125 5.68 4.36 -18.23
CA LEU A 125 5.32 5.75 -17.96
C LEU A 125 3.93 6.09 -18.49
N GLN A 126 3.60 5.70 -19.74
CA GLN A 126 2.29 5.98 -20.32
C GLN A 126 1.18 5.24 -19.56
N ALA A 127 1.40 3.99 -19.17
CA ALA A 127 0.46 3.22 -18.36
C ALA A 127 0.19 3.90 -17.00
N GLY A 128 1.24 4.36 -16.31
CA GLY A 128 1.11 5.09 -15.05
C GLY A 128 0.37 6.41 -15.20
N VAL A 129 0.67 7.19 -16.25
CA VAL A 129 -0.05 8.44 -16.58
C VAL A 129 -1.52 8.15 -16.86
N ARG A 130 -1.82 7.11 -17.64
CA ARG A 130 -3.20 6.74 -17.98
C ARG A 130 -4.02 6.36 -16.74
N ALA A 131 -3.47 5.47 -15.90
CA ALA A 131 -4.15 4.93 -14.73
C ALA A 131 -4.29 5.91 -13.56
N ASN A 132 -3.29 6.78 -13.33
CA ASN A 132 -3.27 7.63 -12.14
C ASN A 132 -3.59 9.10 -12.43
N LEU A 133 -3.27 9.61 -13.62
CA LEU A 133 -3.46 11.03 -13.97
C LEU A 133 -4.67 11.25 -14.87
N TYR A 134 -4.69 10.61 -16.05
CA TYR A 134 -5.80 10.76 -16.99
C TYR A 134 -7.12 10.26 -16.39
N ALA A 135 -7.11 9.10 -15.72
CA ALA A 135 -8.29 8.60 -14.99
C ALA A 135 -8.77 9.58 -13.91
N THR A 136 -7.85 10.23 -13.17
CA THR A 136 -8.22 11.26 -12.18
C THR A 136 -8.93 12.44 -12.86
N ARG A 137 -8.43 12.90 -14.02
CA ARG A 137 -9.11 13.96 -14.80
C ARG A 137 -10.52 13.55 -15.22
N GLN A 138 -10.69 12.31 -15.66
CA GLN A 138 -12.02 11.80 -16.06
C GLN A 138 -12.98 11.71 -14.87
N ILE A 139 -12.52 11.28 -13.69
CA ILE A 139 -13.33 11.29 -12.46
C ILE A 139 -13.69 12.71 -12.04
N LEU A 140 -12.75 13.66 -12.14
CA LEU A 140 -13.04 15.07 -11.89
C LEU A 140 -14.12 15.60 -12.86
N ASN A 141 -14.04 15.26 -14.14
CA ASN A 141 -15.03 15.65 -15.14
C ASN A 141 -16.42 15.04 -14.86
N LEU A 142 -16.48 13.80 -14.36
CA LEU A 142 -17.74 13.20 -13.88
C LEU A 142 -18.27 13.94 -12.66
N ALA A 143 -17.40 14.28 -11.70
CA ALA A 143 -17.75 15.00 -10.48
C ALA A 143 -18.34 16.38 -10.78
N LYS A 144 -17.79 17.12 -11.76
CA LYS A 144 -18.34 18.40 -12.24
C LYS A 144 -19.77 18.32 -12.76
N GLN A 145 -20.17 17.16 -13.29
CA GLN A 145 -21.52 16.94 -13.80
C GLN A 145 -22.50 16.50 -12.70
N CYS A 146 -22.02 16.03 -11.55
CA CYS A 146 -22.88 15.51 -10.49
C CYS A 146 -23.66 16.65 -9.81
N ALA A 147 -24.99 16.60 -9.88
CA ALA A 147 -25.85 17.73 -9.46
C ALA A 147 -25.80 18.02 -7.95
N ASN A 148 -25.53 17.01 -7.12
CA ASN A 148 -25.61 17.10 -5.66
C ASN A 148 -24.30 16.70 -4.98
N LEU A 149 -23.16 16.94 -5.62
CA LEU A 149 -21.86 16.52 -5.08
C LEU A 149 -21.51 17.29 -3.79
N LYS A 150 -21.46 16.58 -2.66
CA LYS A 150 -20.93 17.07 -1.38
C LYS A 150 -19.40 17.16 -1.40
N LEU A 151 -18.74 16.11 -1.90
CA LEU A 151 -17.27 16.04 -1.91
C LEU A 151 -16.72 14.98 -2.87
N LEU A 152 -15.62 15.31 -3.55
CA LEU A 152 -14.68 14.38 -4.17
C LEU A 152 -13.40 14.30 -3.33
N THR A 153 -13.11 13.13 -2.77
CA THR A 153 -11.85 12.86 -2.05
C THR A 153 -10.92 12.05 -2.93
N TYR A 154 -9.74 12.59 -3.21
CA TYR A 154 -8.67 11.91 -3.93
C TYR A 154 -7.67 11.26 -2.96
N VAL A 155 -7.43 9.96 -3.12
CA VAL A 155 -6.37 9.27 -2.36
C VAL A 155 -5.05 9.36 -3.13
N SER A 156 -4.15 10.20 -2.62
CA SER A 156 -2.78 10.37 -3.09
C SER A 156 -1.82 9.49 -2.26
N THR A 157 -0.63 9.97 -1.94
CA THR A 157 0.33 9.33 -1.05
C THR A 157 1.21 10.40 -0.39
N ALA A 158 1.61 10.19 0.87
CA ALA A 158 2.52 11.11 1.56
C ALA A 158 3.83 11.33 0.77
N PHE A 159 4.25 10.34 -0.01
CA PHE A 159 5.50 10.36 -0.75
C PHE A 159 5.40 10.96 -2.16
N CYS A 160 4.28 11.57 -2.56
CA CYS A 160 4.09 12.05 -3.94
C CYS A 160 5.12 13.13 -4.31
N HIS A 161 5.51 13.95 -3.34
CA HIS A 161 6.54 14.99 -3.50
C HIS A 161 7.92 14.49 -3.03
N ALA A 162 8.34 13.36 -3.59
CA ALA A 162 9.58 12.64 -3.23
C ALA A 162 10.89 13.42 -3.44
N ASN A 163 10.83 14.58 -4.07
CA ASN A 163 11.96 15.46 -4.32
C ASN A 163 12.17 16.51 -3.21
N ILE A 164 11.17 16.72 -2.35
CA ILE A 164 11.30 17.62 -1.20
C ILE A 164 12.31 17.02 -0.22
N LYS A 165 13.27 17.84 0.20
CA LYS A 165 14.33 17.48 1.15
C LYS A 165 14.06 17.98 2.57
N THR A 166 13.11 18.90 2.71
CA THR A 166 12.64 19.47 3.97
C THR A 166 11.33 18.80 4.40
N THR A 167 10.65 19.38 5.37
CA THR A 167 9.29 18.98 5.74
C THR A 167 8.31 19.16 4.59
N THR A 168 7.51 18.13 4.34
CA THR A 168 6.38 18.14 3.41
C THR A 168 5.13 18.57 4.17
N GLU A 169 4.62 19.74 3.82
CA GLU A 169 3.44 20.37 4.41
C GLU A 169 2.16 19.90 3.70
N GLU A 170 1.01 20.19 4.31
CA GLU A 170 -0.32 19.92 3.75
C GLU A 170 -0.75 21.00 2.74
N LYS A 171 0.08 21.19 1.70
CA LYS A 171 -0.16 22.11 0.58
C LYS A 171 0.16 21.46 -0.77
N ILE A 172 -0.28 22.10 -1.85
CA ILE A 172 0.12 21.73 -3.21
C ILE A 172 1.53 22.25 -3.48
N TYR A 173 2.38 21.36 -3.98
CA TYR A 173 3.69 21.72 -4.49
C TYR A 173 3.65 21.72 -6.01
N GLN A 174 4.20 22.76 -6.63
CA GLN A 174 4.26 22.88 -8.08
C GLN A 174 5.32 21.92 -8.64
N PRO A 175 4.93 20.92 -9.45
CA PRO A 175 5.89 20.01 -10.09
C PRO A 175 6.74 20.74 -11.13
N LYS A 176 7.95 20.21 -11.42
CA LYS A 176 8.81 20.74 -12.50
C LYS A 176 8.21 20.50 -13.88
N THR A 177 7.60 19.33 -14.08
CA THR A 177 6.89 18.98 -15.30
C THR A 177 5.39 19.11 -15.07
N SER A 178 4.72 19.91 -15.90
CA SER A 178 3.27 20.10 -15.85
C SER A 178 2.52 18.79 -16.10
N TYR A 179 1.40 18.59 -15.40
CA TYR A 179 0.51 17.46 -15.65
C TYR A 179 0.01 17.42 -17.11
N ARG A 180 -0.12 18.57 -17.79
CA ARG A 180 -0.54 18.63 -19.21
C ARG A 180 0.47 17.94 -20.10
N THR A 181 1.75 18.26 -19.93
CA THR A 181 2.85 17.61 -20.66
C THR A 181 2.86 16.10 -20.44
N LEU A 182 2.54 15.62 -19.22
CA LEU A 182 2.46 14.19 -18.96
C LEU A 182 1.28 13.54 -19.70
N ILE A 183 0.12 14.21 -19.76
CA ILE A 183 -1.04 13.74 -20.52
C ILE A 183 -0.74 13.70 -22.02
N ASP A 184 -0.05 14.69 -22.57
CA ASP A 184 0.34 14.73 -23.99
C ASP A 184 1.24 13.54 -24.37
N LEU A 185 1.93 12.91 -23.40
CA LEU A 185 2.69 11.68 -23.66
C LEU A 185 1.79 10.52 -24.08
N LEU A 186 0.50 10.52 -23.76
CA LEU A 186 -0.42 9.45 -24.14
C LEU A 186 -0.70 9.40 -25.65
N ASP A 187 -0.45 10.51 -26.37
CA ASP A 187 -0.63 10.61 -27.81
C ASP A 187 0.59 10.11 -28.60
N LEU A 188 1.72 9.87 -27.92
CA LEU A 188 2.93 9.33 -28.52
C LEU A 188 2.82 7.82 -28.76
N SER A 189 3.41 7.35 -29.86
CA SER A 189 3.60 5.92 -30.08
C SER A 189 4.48 5.32 -28.97
N PRO A 190 4.24 4.06 -28.52
CA PRO A 190 5.08 3.40 -27.52
C PRO A 190 6.57 3.34 -27.89
N ASP A 191 6.89 3.34 -29.19
CA ASP A 191 8.25 3.29 -29.72
C ASP A 191 8.85 4.70 -29.99
N ASP A 192 8.15 5.78 -29.64
CA ASP A 192 8.63 7.14 -29.86
C ASP A 192 9.90 7.43 -29.02
N PRO A 193 11.02 7.85 -29.63
CA PRO A 193 12.26 8.17 -28.91
C PRO A 193 12.08 9.21 -27.79
N LYS A 194 11.14 10.16 -27.94
CA LYS A 194 10.83 11.17 -26.92
C LYS A 194 10.34 10.54 -25.63
N LEU A 195 9.64 9.40 -25.70
CA LEU A 195 9.15 8.74 -24.49
C LEU A 195 10.32 8.26 -23.63
N ASN A 196 11.36 7.71 -24.25
CA ASN A 196 12.56 7.29 -23.53
C ASN A 196 13.33 8.48 -22.93
N GLU A 197 13.47 9.58 -23.68
CA GLU A 197 14.06 10.82 -23.17
C GLU A 197 13.29 11.36 -21.95
N MET A 198 11.97 11.42 -22.05
CA MET A 198 11.09 11.86 -20.97
C MET A 198 11.16 10.94 -19.76
N ARG A 199 11.22 9.61 -19.96
CA ARG A 199 11.43 8.65 -18.86
C ARG A 199 12.72 8.93 -18.09
N VAL A 200 13.83 9.15 -18.78
CA VAL A 200 15.12 9.47 -18.15
C VAL A 200 15.08 10.81 -17.42
N LYS A 201 14.45 11.82 -18.01
CA LYS A 201 14.28 13.14 -17.37
C LYS A 201 13.42 13.04 -16.11
N LEU A 202 12.24 12.44 -16.21
CA LEU A 202 11.25 12.36 -15.13
C LEU A 202 11.72 11.48 -13.97
N ALA A 203 12.50 10.44 -14.24
CA ALA A 203 13.14 9.63 -13.19
C ALA A 203 14.13 10.43 -12.33
N LYS A 204 14.61 11.59 -12.78
CA LYS A 204 15.42 12.52 -11.96
C LYS A 204 14.58 13.51 -11.17
N GLU A 205 13.32 13.73 -11.56
CA GLU A 205 12.41 14.68 -10.91
C GLU A 205 11.65 14.08 -9.73
N ASN A 206 11.43 12.77 -9.77
CA ASN A 206 10.64 12.02 -8.79
C ASN A 206 11.27 10.66 -8.50
N ALA A 207 10.89 10.04 -7.37
CA ALA A 207 11.42 8.73 -6.99
C ALA A 207 11.02 7.63 -7.98
N ASN A 208 9.81 7.66 -8.52
CA ASN A 208 9.32 6.73 -9.54
C ASN A 208 8.08 7.27 -10.27
N THR A 209 7.59 6.51 -11.26
CA THR A 209 6.37 6.82 -12.03
C THR A 209 5.14 7.02 -11.13
N TYR A 210 5.03 6.25 -10.04
CA TYR A 210 3.89 6.35 -9.13
C TYR A 210 3.86 7.70 -8.39
N THR A 211 4.97 8.11 -7.76
CA THR A 211 5.00 9.40 -7.04
C THR A 211 4.81 10.58 -8.00
N LEU A 212 5.42 10.51 -9.18
CA LEU A 212 5.25 11.50 -10.25
C LEU A 212 3.77 11.68 -10.64
N THR A 213 3.09 10.58 -10.95
CA THR A 213 1.71 10.63 -11.43
C THR A 213 0.74 11.05 -10.33
N LYS A 214 1.00 10.70 -9.07
CA LYS A 214 0.26 11.22 -7.91
C LYS A 214 0.46 12.73 -7.72
N ALA A 215 1.69 13.23 -7.78
CA ALA A 215 1.95 14.67 -7.69
C ALA A 215 1.30 15.44 -8.84
N ALA A 216 1.34 14.90 -10.06
CA ALA A 216 0.67 15.50 -11.22
C ALA A 216 -0.86 15.51 -11.08
N ALA A 217 -1.45 14.46 -10.49
CA ALA A 217 -2.88 14.40 -10.23
C ALA A 217 -3.32 15.43 -9.18
N GLU A 218 -2.50 15.66 -8.15
CA GLU A 218 -2.75 16.76 -7.19
C GLU A 218 -2.69 18.14 -7.86
N GLN A 219 -1.70 18.37 -8.73
CA GLN A 219 -1.62 19.60 -9.52
C GLN A 219 -2.89 19.78 -10.37
N LEU A 220 -3.29 18.74 -11.09
CA LEU A 220 -4.50 18.73 -11.91
C LEU A 220 -5.74 19.10 -11.08
N LEU A 221 -5.94 18.47 -9.92
CA LEU A 221 -7.08 18.75 -9.04
C LEU A 221 -7.07 20.19 -8.52
N SER A 222 -5.89 20.74 -8.23
CA SER A 222 -5.74 22.13 -7.77
C SER A 222 -6.03 23.17 -8.86
N GLU A 223 -5.77 22.83 -10.12
CA GLU A 223 -5.96 23.74 -11.25
C GLU A 223 -7.34 23.60 -11.89
N GLU A 224 -7.74 22.37 -12.21
CA GLU A 224 -9.00 22.07 -12.92
C GLU A 224 -10.18 21.84 -11.97
N GLY A 225 -9.95 21.55 -10.68
CA GLY A 225 -10.99 21.20 -9.72
C GLY A 225 -11.49 22.34 -8.82
N LYS A 226 -11.20 23.60 -9.15
CA LYS A 226 -11.54 24.78 -8.31
C LYS A 226 -13.05 24.95 -8.08
N ASP A 227 -13.84 24.55 -9.07
CA ASP A 227 -15.30 24.56 -9.11
C ASP A 227 -15.95 23.34 -8.43
N VAL A 228 -15.14 22.38 -7.97
CA VAL A 228 -15.59 21.13 -7.34
C VAL A 228 -15.15 21.12 -5.87
N PRO A 229 -15.99 20.64 -4.93
CA PRO A 229 -15.54 20.39 -3.56
C PRO A 229 -14.57 19.20 -3.56
N VAL A 230 -13.27 19.49 -3.67
CA VAL A 230 -12.21 18.47 -3.68
C VAL A 230 -11.46 18.47 -2.34
N SER A 231 -11.06 17.28 -1.90
CA SER A 231 -10.04 17.09 -0.86
C SER A 231 -9.00 16.07 -1.31
N ILE A 232 -7.81 16.12 -0.71
CA ILE A 232 -6.71 15.18 -0.97
C ILE A 232 -6.32 14.49 0.32
N PHE A 233 -6.26 13.17 0.30
CA PHE A 233 -5.81 12.34 1.42
C PHE A 233 -4.52 11.61 1.03
N ARG A 234 -3.45 11.83 1.77
CA ARG A 234 -2.08 11.32 1.52
C ARG A 234 -1.69 10.34 2.63
N PRO A 235 -2.00 9.04 2.48
CA PRO A 235 -1.51 8.03 3.41
C PRO A 235 -0.02 7.73 3.20
N ALA A 236 0.65 7.34 4.27
CA ALA A 236 1.97 6.70 4.25
C ALA A 236 1.86 5.25 3.72
N ILE A 237 2.84 4.40 4.05
CA ILE A 237 2.83 3.00 3.61
C ILE A 237 1.75 2.24 4.40
N VAL A 238 0.63 1.95 3.73
CA VAL A 238 -0.47 1.20 4.35
C VAL A 238 -0.11 -0.28 4.46
N ILE A 239 -0.08 -0.80 5.69
CA ILE A 239 0.18 -2.21 6.01
C ILE A 239 -1.06 -2.85 6.63
N SER A 240 -0.97 -4.02 7.27
CA SER A 240 -2.15 -4.77 7.71
C SER A 240 -3.08 -3.97 8.63
N THR A 241 -4.29 -4.44 8.80
CA THR A 241 -5.19 -3.92 9.85
C THR A 241 -4.62 -4.17 11.24
N TRP A 242 -4.83 -3.23 12.16
CA TRP A 242 -4.49 -3.41 13.58
C TRP A 242 -5.58 -4.22 14.29
N LYS A 243 -6.84 -3.79 14.19
CA LYS A 243 -7.96 -4.36 14.96
C LYS A 243 -9.18 -4.68 14.10
N ASP A 244 -9.63 -3.73 13.28
CA ASP A 244 -10.93 -3.79 12.60
C ASP A 244 -10.77 -4.06 11.08
N PRO A 245 -11.66 -4.80 10.41
CA PRO A 245 -12.63 -5.75 10.96
C PRO A 245 -11.99 -7.07 11.42
N VAL A 246 -10.75 -7.35 10.98
CA VAL A 246 -10.01 -8.58 11.29
C VAL A 246 -8.55 -8.19 11.56
N PRO A 247 -7.96 -8.47 12.73
CA PRO A 247 -6.57 -8.13 13.02
C PRO A 247 -5.57 -8.81 12.08
N GLY A 248 -4.54 -8.08 11.64
CA GLY A 248 -3.46 -8.60 10.79
C GLY A 248 -3.88 -8.93 9.36
N TRP A 249 -5.06 -8.50 8.91
CA TRP A 249 -5.53 -8.77 7.55
C TRP A 249 -4.75 -7.95 6.51
N ILE A 250 -4.26 -8.65 5.49
CA ILE A 250 -3.55 -8.08 4.35
C ILE A 250 -3.68 -9.01 3.14
N ASP A 251 -3.95 -8.45 1.96
CA ASP A 251 -4.19 -9.23 0.73
C ASP A 251 -3.23 -8.91 -0.42
N ASN A 252 -2.19 -8.13 -0.15
CA ASN A 252 -1.17 -7.72 -1.11
C ASN A 252 0.24 -7.82 -0.53
N LEU A 253 1.24 -7.98 -1.40
CA LEU A 253 2.66 -8.09 -1.04
C LEU A 253 3.43 -6.78 -1.27
N TYR A 254 2.75 -5.63 -1.27
CA TYR A 254 3.39 -4.36 -1.59
C TYR A 254 4.27 -3.85 -0.43
N GLY A 255 5.36 -3.16 -0.78
CA GLY A 255 6.25 -2.52 0.18
C GLY A 255 6.87 -3.49 1.20
N PRO A 256 6.87 -3.15 2.50
CA PRO A 256 7.52 -3.95 3.54
C PRO A 256 6.87 -5.33 3.72
N THR A 257 5.59 -5.51 3.36
CA THR A 257 4.90 -6.81 3.46
C THR A 257 5.54 -7.89 2.59
N GLY A 258 5.95 -7.54 1.37
CA GLY A 258 6.69 -8.45 0.51
C GLY A 258 8.06 -8.83 1.11
N VAL A 259 8.72 -7.87 1.77
CA VAL A 259 10.01 -8.09 2.43
C VAL A 259 9.82 -9.02 3.62
N VAL A 260 8.91 -8.73 4.55
CA VAL A 260 8.64 -9.58 5.73
C VAL A 260 8.24 -10.99 5.32
N THR A 261 7.37 -11.13 4.32
CA THR A 261 6.98 -12.45 3.78
C THR A 261 8.19 -13.19 3.20
N GLY A 262 9.06 -12.50 2.46
CA GLY A 262 10.29 -13.08 1.91
C GLY A 262 11.32 -13.48 2.96
N VAL A 263 11.41 -12.73 4.07
CA VAL A 263 12.25 -13.08 5.23
C VAL A 263 11.69 -14.31 5.96
N GLN A 264 10.38 -14.33 6.21
CA GLN A 264 9.67 -15.46 6.83
C GLN A 264 9.78 -16.74 5.99
N ALA A 265 9.79 -16.63 4.66
CA ALA A 265 10.02 -17.78 3.78
C ALA A 265 11.49 -18.29 3.81
N GLY A 266 12.42 -17.51 4.38
CA GLY A 266 13.85 -17.81 4.39
C GLY A 266 14.57 -17.43 3.09
N LEU A 267 14.01 -16.51 2.30
CA LEU A 267 14.56 -16.08 1.01
C LEU A 267 15.37 -14.78 1.14
N ILE A 268 14.91 -13.81 1.92
CA ILE A 268 15.61 -12.53 2.07
C ILE A 268 16.58 -12.58 3.27
N ARG A 269 17.84 -12.20 3.02
CA ARG A 269 18.98 -12.35 3.94
C ARG A 269 19.87 -11.10 4.04
N THR A 270 19.77 -10.23 3.04
CA THR A 270 20.42 -8.93 2.99
C THR A 270 19.47 -7.96 2.29
N ILE A 271 19.50 -6.69 2.70
CA ILE A 271 18.62 -5.64 2.20
C ILE A 271 19.43 -4.35 2.05
N HIS A 272 19.32 -3.69 0.90
CA HIS A 272 19.84 -2.33 0.71
C HIS A 272 18.86 -1.34 1.32
N CYS A 273 19.13 -0.95 2.57
CA CYS A 273 18.27 -0.09 3.38
C CYS A 273 19.13 0.63 4.42
N ASN A 274 18.75 1.85 4.76
CA ASN A 274 19.31 2.56 5.89
C ASN A 274 18.52 2.18 7.16
N PRO A 275 19.10 1.40 8.09
CA PRO A 275 18.38 0.91 9.26
C PRO A 275 17.93 2.03 10.21
N ASP A 276 18.60 3.19 10.18
CA ASP A 276 18.43 4.26 11.15
C ASP A 276 17.35 5.28 10.74
N VAL A 277 16.80 5.18 9.53
CA VAL A 277 15.76 6.11 9.06
C VAL A 277 14.38 5.59 9.39
N THR A 278 13.45 6.53 9.53
CA THR A 278 12.06 6.22 9.86
C THR A 278 11.35 5.51 8.71
N GLY A 279 10.70 4.40 9.02
CA GLY A 279 9.82 3.68 8.09
C GLY A 279 8.39 4.14 8.30
N ASP A 280 7.91 5.07 7.47
CA ASP A 280 6.58 5.65 7.67
C ASP A 280 5.47 4.69 7.21
N MET A 281 4.85 4.01 8.18
CA MET A 281 3.87 2.95 7.96
C MET A 281 2.63 3.18 8.81
N VAL A 282 1.46 2.89 8.25
CA VAL A 282 0.17 3.10 8.93
C VAL A 282 -0.73 1.85 8.80
N PRO A 283 -1.45 1.43 9.86
CA PRO A 283 -2.42 0.35 9.76
C PRO A 283 -3.58 0.68 8.81
N ALA A 284 -4.05 -0.30 8.05
CA ALA A 284 -5.08 -0.07 7.03
C ALA A 284 -6.43 0.37 7.59
N ASP A 285 -6.83 -0.16 8.75
CA ASP A 285 -8.09 0.18 9.41
C ASP A 285 -8.09 1.59 9.96
N LEU A 286 -7.00 2.01 10.60
CA LEU A 286 -6.83 3.40 11.04
C LEU A 286 -6.80 4.35 9.83
N THR A 287 -6.13 3.95 8.74
CA THR A 287 -6.10 4.73 7.49
C THR A 287 -7.49 4.91 6.88
N VAL A 288 -8.32 3.87 6.86
CA VAL A 288 -9.71 3.95 6.38
C VAL A 288 -10.56 4.84 7.29
N ASN A 289 -10.42 4.73 8.61
CA ASN A 289 -11.13 5.59 9.56
C ASN A 289 -10.74 7.06 9.36
N ALA A 290 -9.44 7.35 9.20
CA ALA A 290 -8.94 8.68 8.89
C ALA A 290 -9.50 9.20 7.56
N LEU A 291 -9.49 8.39 6.50
CA LEU A 291 -10.02 8.79 5.18
C LEU A 291 -11.50 9.17 5.25
N VAL A 292 -12.31 8.34 5.92
CA VAL A 292 -13.76 8.58 6.11
C VAL A 292 -14.01 9.85 6.91
N CYS A 293 -13.23 10.10 7.96
CA CYS A 293 -13.41 11.31 8.78
C CYS A 293 -12.82 12.56 8.12
N SER A 294 -11.72 12.45 7.37
CA SER A 294 -11.15 13.54 6.58
C SER A 294 -12.12 14.02 5.51
N ALA A 295 -12.89 13.14 4.87
CA ALA A 295 -13.93 13.56 3.93
C ALA A 295 -15.01 14.42 4.62
N TRP A 296 -15.47 14.01 5.81
CA TRP A 296 -16.41 14.81 6.60
C TRP A 296 -15.81 16.18 7.00
N ASP A 297 -14.60 16.21 7.55
CA ASP A 297 -13.95 17.46 7.96
C ASP A 297 -13.70 18.38 6.75
N ALA A 298 -13.32 17.81 5.61
CA ALA A 298 -13.11 18.56 4.38
C ALA A 298 -14.40 19.19 3.86
N SER A 299 -15.53 18.48 3.92
CA SER A 299 -16.83 19.03 3.52
C SER A 299 -17.22 20.22 4.38
N ASN A 300 -17.07 20.11 5.71
CA ASN A 300 -17.31 21.23 6.62
C ASN A 300 -16.39 22.43 6.34
N ARG A 301 -15.08 22.19 6.10
CA ARG A 301 -14.14 23.26 5.73
C ARG A 301 -14.50 23.93 4.42
N ARG A 302 -15.00 23.18 3.44
CA ARG A 302 -15.43 23.71 2.14
C ARG A 302 -16.73 24.51 2.24
N GLN A 303 -17.64 24.14 3.14
CA GLN A 303 -18.83 24.95 3.44
C GLN A 303 -18.42 26.32 4.01
N GLN A 304 -17.42 26.35 4.91
CA GLN A 304 -16.90 27.59 5.50
C GLN A 304 -16.03 28.40 4.52
N ASN A 305 -15.21 27.73 3.72
CA ASN A 305 -14.35 28.33 2.70
C ASN A 305 -14.42 27.53 1.39
N PRO A 306 -15.31 27.93 0.46
CA PRO A 306 -15.50 27.25 -0.83
C PRO A 306 -14.30 27.27 -1.77
N THR A 307 -13.22 28.00 -1.46
CA THR A 307 -12.00 28.01 -2.28
C THR A 307 -10.87 27.17 -1.67
N SER A 308 -11.03 26.69 -0.43
CA SER A 308 -10.01 25.88 0.24
C SER A 308 -9.84 24.52 -0.43
N LEU A 309 -8.62 23.98 -0.45
CA LEU A 309 -8.34 22.60 -0.86
C LEU A 309 -7.77 21.86 0.36
N PRO A 310 -8.61 21.21 1.17
CA PRO A 310 -8.14 20.45 2.33
C PRO A 310 -7.24 19.28 1.90
N ILE A 311 -6.06 19.19 2.52
CA ILE A 311 -5.06 18.15 2.28
C ILE A 311 -4.71 17.50 3.61
N TYR A 312 -4.71 16.18 3.68
CA TYR A 312 -4.48 15.42 4.92
C TYR A 312 -3.30 14.47 4.74
N ASN A 313 -2.22 14.67 5.47
CA ASN A 313 -1.11 13.70 5.52
C ASN A 313 -1.35 12.71 6.66
N TYR A 314 -1.65 11.45 6.34
CA TYR A 314 -1.83 10.40 7.34
C TYR A 314 -0.56 9.55 7.46
N VAL A 315 0.23 9.87 8.49
CA VAL A 315 1.63 9.44 8.67
C VAL A 315 1.89 9.04 10.12
N SER A 316 2.86 8.14 10.31
CA SER A 316 3.36 7.68 11.61
C SER A 316 4.57 8.47 12.11
N SER A 317 5.43 8.97 11.20
CA SER A 317 6.72 9.57 11.56
C SER A 317 6.65 10.77 12.50
N LYS A 318 5.54 11.51 12.49
CA LYS A 318 5.32 12.68 13.35
C LYS A 318 4.85 12.32 14.75
N ASP A 319 3.96 11.34 14.87
CA ASP A 319 3.20 11.08 16.10
C ASP A 319 3.59 9.77 16.81
N ASN A 320 4.05 8.77 16.06
CA ASN A 320 4.46 7.46 16.58
C ASN A 320 5.52 6.80 15.66
N PRO A 321 6.75 7.36 15.60
CA PRO A 321 7.78 6.93 14.66
C PRO A 321 8.33 5.54 14.98
N ILE A 322 8.74 4.81 13.93
CA ILE A 322 9.49 3.56 14.03
C ILE A 322 10.59 3.54 12.97
N THR A 323 11.81 3.16 13.35
CA THR A 323 12.93 2.99 12.41
C THR A 323 12.83 1.66 11.65
N TRP A 324 13.48 1.55 10.48
CA TRP A 324 13.57 0.26 9.78
C TRP A 324 14.28 -0.81 10.61
N PHE A 325 15.23 -0.42 11.47
CA PHE A 325 15.87 -1.33 12.44
C PHE A 325 14.87 -1.91 13.43
N GLU A 326 14.10 -1.07 14.11
CA GLU A 326 13.10 -1.48 15.11
C GLU A 326 12.00 -2.32 14.46
N PHE A 327 11.50 -1.89 13.30
CA PHE A 327 10.52 -2.66 12.54
C PHE A 327 11.04 -4.07 12.23
N GLN A 328 12.29 -4.18 11.76
CA GLN A 328 12.91 -5.48 11.49
C GLN A 328 13.10 -6.29 12.77
N ASP A 329 13.58 -5.67 13.86
CA ASP A 329 13.86 -6.34 15.12
C ASP A 329 12.60 -6.99 15.70
N LYS A 330 11.53 -6.19 15.82
CA LYS A 330 10.24 -6.59 16.36
C LYS A 330 9.58 -7.63 15.48
N SER A 331 9.55 -7.39 14.15
CA SER A 331 8.96 -8.34 13.20
C SER A 331 9.71 -9.69 13.16
N PHE A 332 11.05 -9.64 13.20
CA PHE A 332 11.87 -10.86 13.20
C PHE A 332 11.68 -11.64 14.51
N SER A 333 11.67 -10.95 15.65
CA SER A 333 11.44 -11.56 16.96
C SER A 333 10.07 -12.25 17.03
N ALA A 334 9.03 -11.63 16.50
CA ALA A 334 7.70 -12.25 16.36
C ALA A 334 7.74 -13.50 15.44
N GLY A 335 8.45 -13.41 14.32
CA GLY A 335 8.55 -14.51 13.35
C GLY A 335 9.32 -15.72 13.85
N VAL A 336 10.36 -15.53 14.67
CA VAL A 336 11.15 -16.63 15.26
C VAL A 336 10.35 -17.39 16.32
N LYS A 337 9.52 -16.69 17.11
CA LYS A 337 8.61 -17.34 18.08
C LYS A 337 7.62 -18.27 17.37
N THR A 338 7.23 -17.93 16.13
CA THR A 338 6.23 -18.70 15.38
C THR A 338 6.68 -18.92 13.93
N PRO A 339 7.62 -19.84 13.67
CA PRO A 339 8.18 -20.01 12.33
C PRO A 339 7.11 -20.53 11.35
N PRO A 340 7.15 -20.12 10.07
CA PRO A 340 6.19 -20.59 9.07
C PRO A 340 6.33 -22.09 8.78
N ALA A 341 5.20 -22.79 8.59
CA ALA A 341 5.22 -24.22 8.28
C ALA A 341 5.92 -24.53 6.94
N GLN A 342 5.83 -23.60 6.00
CA GLN A 342 6.40 -23.73 4.65
C GLN A 342 7.79 -23.08 4.52
N VAL A 343 8.45 -22.74 5.64
CA VAL A 343 9.78 -22.14 5.63
C VAL A 343 10.76 -22.98 4.81
N LEU A 344 11.42 -22.36 3.83
CA LEU A 344 12.30 -23.08 2.89
C LEU A 344 13.70 -23.28 3.48
N MET A 345 14.15 -22.31 4.27
CA MET A 345 15.51 -22.24 4.78
C MET A 345 15.51 -21.60 6.17
N HIS A 346 16.57 -21.82 6.96
CA HIS A 346 16.71 -21.13 8.24
C HIS A 346 16.60 -19.61 8.06
N CYS A 347 15.61 -19.02 8.74
CA CYS A 347 15.42 -17.58 8.84
C CYS A 347 16.38 -17.03 9.88
N TYR A 348 17.21 -16.08 9.48
CA TYR A 348 17.97 -15.23 10.38
C TYR A 348 17.69 -13.77 10.02
N ARG A 349 17.95 -12.87 10.96
CA ARG A 349 17.70 -11.44 10.78
C ARG A 349 18.49 -10.91 9.58
N PRO A 350 17.83 -10.38 8.53
CA PRO A 350 18.53 -9.94 7.33
C PRO A 350 19.53 -8.82 7.63
N TYR A 351 20.70 -8.86 6.99
CA TYR A 351 21.67 -7.78 7.08
C TYR A 351 21.18 -6.55 6.34
N MET A 352 20.88 -5.46 7.05
CA MET A 352 20.59 -4.16 6.44
C MET A 352 21.89 -3.37 6.26
N THR A 353 22.08 -2.80 5.08
CA THR A 353 23.28 -2.00 4.77
C THR A 353 22.93 -0.78 3.92
N LYS A 354 23.53 0.36 4.26
CA LYS A 354 23.46 1.61 3.49
C LYS A 354 24.27 1.53 2.19
N SER A 355 25.35 0.75 2.21
CA SER A 355 26.28 0.63 1.06
C SER A 355 25.76 -0.35 0.02
N ARG A 356 25.58 0.16 -1.20
CA ARG A 356 25.19 -0.65 -2.38
C ARG A 356 26.25 -1.71 -2.70
N THR A 357 27.53 -1.38 -2.61
CA THR A 357 28.61 -2.35 -2.87
C THR A 357 28.59 -3.49 -1.86
N LYS A 358 28.40 -3.16 -0.57
CA LYS A 358 28.27 -4.17 0.48
C LYS A 358 27.01 -5.02 0.28
N TYR A 359 25.90 -4.41 -0.12
CA TYR A 359 24.68 -5.15 -0.47
C TYR A 359 24.94 -6.16 -1.60
N LEU A 360 25.49 -5.71 -2.73
CA LEU A 360 25.76 -6.57 -3.88
C LEU A 360 26.73 -7.71 -3.53
N PHE A 361 27.80 -7.41 -2.78
CA PHE A 361 28.73 -8.42 -2.28
C PHE A 361 28.00 -9.46 -1.43
N LEU A 362 27.21 -9.02 -0.44
CA LEU A 362 26.43 -9.91 0.41
C LEU A 362 25.40 -10.72 -0.40
N SER A 363 24.72 -10.12 -1.38
CA SER A 363 23.73 -10.82 -2.22
C SER A 363 24.36 -11.93 -3.05
N ILE A 364 25.61 -11.78 -3.50
CA ILE A 364 26.33 -12.86 -4.20
C ILE A 364 26.40 -14.12 -3.31
N PHE A 365 26.80 -13.97 -2.05
CA PHE A 365 26.99 -15.13 -1.15
C PHE A 365 25.70 -15.59 -0.47
N LEU A 366 24.84 -14.67 -0.06
CA LEU A 366 23.66 -14.95 0.75
C LEU A 366 22.41 -15.21 -0.10
N HIS A 367 22.39 -14.83 -1.37
CA HIS A 367 21.29 -15.12 -2.28
C HIS A 367 21.74 -15.99 -3.44
N TYR A 368 22.61 -15.47 -4.31
CA TYR A 368 22.88 -16.11 -5.60
C TYR A 368 23.65 -17.41 -5.50
N LEU A 369 24.74 -17.47 -4.74
CA LEU A 369 25.52 -18.69 -4.54
C LEU A 369 24.63 -19.81 -3.98
N ILE A 370 23.88 -19.51 -2.92
CA ILE A 370 22.88 -20.43 -2.35
C ILE A 370 21.85 -20.82 -3.42
N GLY A 371 21.34 -19.85 -4.16
CA GLY A 371 20.38 -20.07 -5.25
C GLY A 371 20.87 -21.05 -6.30
N TYR A 372 22.08 -20.87 -6.82
CA TYR A 372 22.67 -21.75 -7.82
C TYR A 372 22.91 -23.17 -7.28
N VAL A 373 23.37 -23.30 -6.04
CA VAL A 373 23.55 -24.61 -5.38
C VAL A 373 22.21 -25.34 -5.28
N PHE A 374 21.16 -24.68 -4.79
CA PHE A 374 19.84 -25.29 -4.70
C PHE A 374 19.24 -25.59 -6.07
N ASP A 375 19.40 -24.70 -7.04
CA ASP A 375 18.89 -24.89 -8.40
C ASP A 375 19.57 -26.06 -9.10
N PHE A 376 20.85 -26.31 -8.83
CA PHE A 376 21.55 -27.51 -9.29
C PHE A 376 20.93 -28.79 -8.70
N PHE A 377 20.67 -28.84 -7.39
CA PHE A 377 20.02 -30.01 -6.77
C PHE A 377 18.56 -30.18 -7.19
N PHE A 378 17.82 -29.09 -7.37
CA PHE A 378 16.47 -29.12 -7.91
C PHE A 378 16.45 -29.60 -9.37
N TRP A 379 17.45 -29.24 -10.17
CA TRP A 379 17.62 -29.76 -11.51
C TRP A 379 17.90 -31.27 -11.49
N LEU A 380 18.82 -31.75 -10.65
CA LEU A 380 19.09 -33.19 -10.47
C LEU A 380 17.83 -33.96 -10.03
N SER A 381 17.04 -33.37 -9.14
CA SER A 381 15.81 -33.99 -8.60
C SER A 381 14.57 -33.79 -9.48
N ARG A 382 14.73 -33.20 -10.68
CA ARG A 382 13.63 -32.81 -11.60
C ARG A 382 12.54 -31.96 -10.93
N HIS A 383 12.89 -31.24 -9.88
CA HIS A 383 11.99 -30.32 -9.21
C HIS A 383 11.83 -29.05 -10.05
N GLN A 384 10.63 -28.47 -10.07
CA GLN A 384 10.29 -27.32 -10.91
C GLN A 384 10.74 -25.98 -10.31
N MET A 385 10.98 -25.94 -8.99
CA MET A 385 11.36 -24.70 -8.30
C MET A 385 12.76 -24.23 -8.73
N ARG A 386 12.92 -22.92 -8.91
CA ARG A 386 14.21 -22.26 -9.15
C ARG A 386 14.34 -20.99 -8.31
N LEU A 387 15.37 -20.88 -7.48
CA LEU A 387 15.66 -19.78 -6.58
C LEU A 387 16.33 -18.60 -7.27
N VAL A 388 17.23 -18.81 -8.23
CA VAL A 388 17.91 -17.69 -8.91
C VAL A 388 16.94 -16.74 -9.61
N PRO A 389 15.92 -17.22 -10.36
CA PRO A 389 14.88 -16.35 -10.91
C PRO A 389 14.06 -15.63 -9.83
N ILE A 390 13.84 -16.25 -8.67
CA ILE A 390 13.14 -15.62 -7.53
C ILE A 390 13.99 -14.47 -6.98
N TYR A 391 15.29 -14.68 -6.75
CA TYR A 391 16.21 -13.63 -6.29
C TYR A 391 16.30 -12.46 -7.25
N LYS A 392 16.35 -12.70 -8.57
CA LYS A 392 16.30 -11.62 -9.58
C LYS A 392 15.01 -10.78 -9.49
N LYS A 393 13.87 -11.39 -9.16
CA LYS A 393 12.61 -10.67 -8.94
C LYS A 393 12.64 -9.88 -7.63
N LEU A 394 13.18 -10.47 -6.56
CA LEU A 394 13.34 -9.82 -5.26
C LEU A 394 14.26 -8.61 -5.33
N ASP A 395 15.40 -8.69 -6.02
CA ASP A 395 16.32 -7.57 -6.21
C ASP A 395 15.65 -6.39 -6.93
N LYS A 396 14.86 -6.68 -7.97
CA LYS A 396 14.07 -5.64 -8.65
C LYS A 396 13.06 -4.98 -7.70
N ALA A 397 12.34 -5.77 -6.91
CA ALA A 397 11.37 -5.27 -5.95
C ALA A 397 12.04 -4.43 -4.83
N LEU A 398 13.19 -4.86 -4.31
CA LEU A 398 13.94 -4.13 -3.28
C LEU A 398 14.55 -2.83 -3.83
N ALA A 399 15.10 -2.85 -5.04
CA ALA A 399 15.65 -1.66 -5.69
C ALA A 399 14.61 -0.55 -5.86
N VAL A 400 13.37 -0.94 -6.16
CA VAL A 400 12.21 -0.05 -6.26
C VAL A 400 11.85 0.63 -4.93
N LEU A 401 12.05 -0.05 -3.80
CA LEU A 401 11.74 0.48 -2.47
C LEU A 401 12.88 1.34 -1.90
N GLN A 402 14.08 1.22 -2.44
CA GLN A 402 15.29 1.87 -1.94
C GLN A 402 15.17 3.40 -1.72
N PRO A 403 14.52 4.18 -2.60
CA PRO A 403 14.35 5.62 -2.37
C PRO A 403 13.59 5.96 -1.09
N PHE A 404 12.68 5.09 -0.66
CA PHE A 404 11.85 5.28 0.54
C PHE A 404 12.50 4.70 1.79
N SER A 405 13.47 3.79 1.65
CA SER A 405 14.13 3.10 2.78
C SER A 405 15.54 3.60 3.10
N SER A 406 15.98 4.70 2.48
CA SER A 406 17.37 5.19 2.60
C SER A 406 17.53 6.58 3.20
N ARG A 407 16.44 7.35 3.35
CA ARG A 407 16.43 8.70 3.92
C ARG A 407 15.22 8.90 4.82
N ASP A 408 15.31 9.84 5.74
CA ASP A 408 14.17 10.29 6.51
C ASP A 408 13.21 11.13 5.66
N TRP A 409 11.95 11.06 6.07
CA TRP A 409 10.85 11.80 5.51
C TRP A 409 10.18 12.57 6.64
N TYR A 410 10.00 13.86 6.44
CA TYR A 410 9.40 14.74 7.44
C TYR A 410 8.07 15.25 6.87
N PHE A 411 6.99 15.05 7.63
CA PHE A 411 5.64 15.43 7.23
C PHE A 411 4.99 16.28 8.33
N GLU A 412 4.23 17.31 7.93
CA GLU A 412 3.22 17.90 8.80
C GLU A 412 1.89 17.18 8.60
N ASN A 413 1.11 16.99 9.66
CA ASN A 413 -0.19 16.31 9.65
C ASN A 413 -1.27 17.07 10.47
N GLY A 414 -1.13 18.39 10.55
CA GLY A 414 -1.98 19.24 11.38
C GLY A 414 -3.47 19.15 11.03
N ASN A 415 -3.82 18.94 9.76
CA ASN A 415 -5.22 18.78 9.35
C ASN A 415 -5.82 17.46 9.83
N VAL A 416 -5.06 16.36 9.87
CA VAL A 416 -5.51 15.08 10.45
C VAL A 416 -5.74 15.25 11.95
N GLN A 417 -4.78 15.84 12.67
CA GLN A 417 -4.90 16.10 14.10
C GLN A 417 -6.08 17.02 14.43
N THR A 418 -6.30 18.05 13.61
CA THR A 418 -7.46 18.94 13.74
C THR A 418 -8.77 18.19 13.49
N ALA A 419 -8.83 17.32 12.47
CA ALA A 419 -10.02 16.51 12.20
C ALA A 419 -10.33 15.57 13.38
N TRP A 420 -9.33 14.90 13.95
CA TRP A 420 -9.47 14.05 15.14
C TRP A 420 -10.04 14.82 16.34
N ASN A 421 -9.51 16.01 16.62
CA ASN A 421 -9.92 16.83 17.76
C ASN A 421 -11.32 17.45 17.60
N ARG A 422 -11.85 17.52 16.38
CA ARG A 422 -13.22 18.00 16.09
C ARG A 422 -14.28 16.90 16.23
N LEU A 423 -13.87 15.63 16.26
CA LEU A 423 -14.82 14.52 16.43
C LEU A 423 -15.41 14.52 17.83
N SER A 424 -16.66 14.07 17.92
CA SER A 424 -17.26 13.74 19.22
C SER A 424 -16.54 12.53 19.84
N PRO A 425 -16.55 12.35 21.18
CA PRO A 425 -15.99 11.16 21.80
C PRO A 425 -16.60 9.85 21.27
N ALA A 426 -17.89 9.87 20.91
CA ALA A 426 -18.56 8.73 20.29
C ALA A 426 -17.99 8.41 18.90
N ASP A 427 -17.74 9.43 18.07
CA ASP A 427 -17.13 9.25 16.75
C ASP A 427 -15.65 8.87 16.83
N GLN A 428 -14.89 9.39 17.80
CA GLN A 428 -13.51 8.94 18.07
C GLN A 428 -13.47 7.45 18.42
N SER A 429 -14.39 6.97 19.25
CA SER A 429 -14.51 5.55 19.57
C SER A 429 -14.96 4.71 18.37
N ARG A 430 -15.79 5.28 17.49
CA ARG A 430 -16.34 4.60 16.31
C ARG A 430 -15.32 4.52 15.17
N PHE A 431 -14.53 5.55 14.99
CA PHE A 431 -13.53 5.71 13.94
C PHE A 431 -12.15 6.01 14.56
N PRO A 432 -11.56 5.09 15.33
CA PRO A 432 -10.23 5.32 15.88
C PRO A 432 -9.23 5.47 14.73
N PHE A 433 -8.48 6.57 14.71
CA PHE A 433 -7.36 6.77 13.77
C PHE A 433 -6.20 7.56 14.35
N ASP A 434 -6.19 7.80 15.67
CA ASP A 434 -5.01 8.33 16.35
C ASP A 434 -3.94 7.24 16.45
N ILE A 435 -2.85 7.42 15.72
CA ILE A 435 -1.77 6.42 15.66
C ILE A 435 -0.93 6.38 16.94
N ARG A 436 -1.07 7.37 17.83
CA ARG A 436 -0.37 7.39 19.13
C ARG A 436 -0.79 6.24 20.04
N ASP A 437 -1.99 5.71 19.83
CA ASP A 437 -2.53 4.57 20.59
C ASP A 437 -1.96 3.22 20.13
N LEU A 438 -1.23 3.20 19.01
CA LEU A 438 -0.67 1.97 18.43
C LEU A 438 0.59 1.53 19.20
N ASP A 439 0.53 0.38 19.85
CA ASP A 439 1.71 -0.31 20.35
C ASP A 439 2.38 -1.10 19.21
N TRP A 440 3.62 -0.74 18.87
CA TRP A 440 4.35 -1.36 17.76
C TRP A 440 4.72 -2.83 18.01
N ASP A 441 4.94 -3.24 19.26
CA ASP A 441 5.33 -4.61 19.57
C ASP A 441 4.15 -5.58 19.35
N ASP A 442 2.99 -5.26 19.95
CA ASP A 442 1.76 -6.04 19.80
C ASP A 442 1.25 -6.04 18.36
N TYR A 443 1.33 -4.88 17.71
CA TYR A 443 0.90 -4.73 16.33
C TYR A 443 1.76 -5.55 15.37
N LEU A 444 3.10 -5.48 15.50
CA LEU A 444 3.99 -6.21 14.60
C LEU A 444 3.93 -7.73 14.80
N GLU A 445 3.65 -8.21 16.02
CA GLU A 445 3.36 -9.63 16.23
C GLU A 445 2.12 -10.07 15.43
N THR A 446 1.04 -9.29 15.50
CA THR A 446 -0.20 -9.57 14.76
C THR A 446 0.00 -9.48 13.25
N TYR A 447 0.74 -8.47 12.77
CA TYR A 447 1.09 -8.28 11.37
C TYR A 447 1.87 -9.47 10.80
N VAL A 448 2.91 -9.92 11.51
CA VAL A 448 3.74 -11.08 11.12
C VAL A 448 2.91 -12.36 11.06
N ARG A 449 1.96 -12.55 11.97
CA ARG A 449 1.02 -13.68 11.87
C ARG A 449 0.10 -13.55 10.66
N GLY A 450 -0.38 -12.33 10.39
CA GLY A 450 -1.19 -12.00 9.23
C GLY A 450 -0.53 -12.39 7.92
N THR A 451 0.74 -12.01 7.70
CA THR A 451 1.48 -12.39 6.49
C THR A 451 1.62 -13.90 6.35
N MET A 452 1.76 -14.64 7.45
CA MET A 452 1.79 -16.11 7.41
C MET A 452 0.46 -16.70 6.94
N VAL A 453 -0.66 -16.25 7.50
CA VAL A 453 -2.00 -16.73 7.11
C VAL A 453 -2.29 -16.40 5.65
N TYR A 454 -2.17 -15.12 5.27
CA TYR A 454 -2.70 -14.63 4.01
C TYR A 454 -1.74 -14.74 2.82
N HIS A 455 -0.44 -14.88 3.04
CA HIS A 455 0.55 -15.00 1.95
C HIS A 455 1.30 -16.33 1.93
N LEU A 456 1.59 -16.90 3.09
CA LEU A 456 2.23 -18.22 3.18
C LEU A 456 1.21 -19.36 3.29
N ARG A 457 -0.10 -19.04 3.30
CA ARG A 457 -1.21 -20.00 3.45
C ARG A 457 -1.00 -20.91 4.67
N ASP A 458 -0.52 -20.30 5.75
CA ASP A 458 -0.16 -21.01 6.96
C ASP A 458 -1.36 -21.13 7.92
N SER A 459 -1.30 -22.11 8.82
CA SER A 459 -2.31 -22.35 9.85
C SER A 459 -1.69 -22.39 11.24
N PHE A 460 -2.39 -21.79 12.21
CA PHE A 460 -1.99 -21.75 13.62
C PHE A 460 -2.56 -22.92 14.44
N GLU A 461 -3.12 -23.95 13.78
CA GLU A 461 -3.49 -25.20 14.44
C GLU A 461 -2.30 -25.84 15.17
N PRO A 462 -2.50 -26.42 16.38
CA PRO A 462 -1.39 -26.94 17.21
C PRO A 462 -0.48 -27.94 16.48
N GLU A 463 -1.06 -28.86 15.71
CA GLU A 463 -0.29 -29.88 14.97
C GLU A 463 0.56 -29.28 13.85
N VAL A 464 0.06 -28.25 13.17
CA VAL A 464 0.82 -27.52 12.14
C VAL A 464 1.98 -26.77 12.78
N ARG A 465 1.74 -26.09 13.91
CA ARG A 465 2.79 -25.37 14.66
C ARG A 465 3.89 -26.31 15.15
N LYS A 466 3.53 -27.48 15.69
CA LYS A 466 4.49 -28.49 16.15
C LYS A 466 5.39 -28.98 15.01
N LYS A 467 4.82 -29.29 13.85
CA LYS A 467 5.58 -29.69 12.64
C LYS A 467 6.45 -28.55 12.11
N ALA A 468 5.96 -27.33 12.11
CA ALA A 468 6.70 -26.14 11.69
C ALA A 468 7.94 -25.91 12.57
N LEU A 469 7.78 -25.98 13.90
CA LEU A 469 8.88 -25.87 14.86
C LEU A 469 9.93 -26.97 14.65
N ALA A 470 9.51 -28.23 14.52
CA ALA A 470 10.44 -29.34 14.26
C ALA A 470 11.18 -29.20 12.92
N ARG A 471 10.52 -28.67 11.88
CA ARG A 471 11.16 -28.33 10.60
C ARG A 471 12.18 -27.20 10.78
N TYR A 472 11.78 -26.11 11.42
CA TYR A 472 12.66 -24.96 11.66
C TYR A 472 13.89 -25.33 12.50
N PHE A 473 13.72 -26.15 13.53
CA PHE A 473 14.83 -26.67 14.34
C PHE A 473 15.83 -27.48 13.49
N ARG A 474 15.35 -28.40 12.65
CA ARG A 474 16.20 -29.15 11.71
C ARG A 474 16.95 -28.24 10.75
N LEU A 475 16.26 -27.26 10.16
CA LEU A 475 16.89 -26.27 9.27
C LEU A 475 17.93 -25.42 10.00
N THR A 476 17.70 -25.12 11.27
CA THR A 476 18.63 -24.37 12.13
C THR A 476 19.90 -25.19 12.41
N ILE A 477 19.77 -26.48 12.73
CA ILE A 477 20.92 -27.38 12.87
C ILE A 477 21.71 -27.44 11.56
N ILE A 478 21.03 -27.69 10.43
CA ILE A 478 21.68 -27.75 9.10
C ILE A 478 22.44 -26.46 8.82
N TYR A 479 21.83 -25.31 9.09
CA TYR A 479 22.45 -24.01 8.92
C TYR A 479 23.73 -23.86 9.75
N HIS A 480 23.69 -24.17 11.05
CA HIS A 480 24.86 -24.05 11.92
C HIS A 480 25.97 -25.03 11.56
N VAL A 481 25.63 -26.25 11.15
CA VAL A 481 26.61 -27.24 10.67
C VAL A 481 27.28 -26.75 9.39
N LEU A 482 26.51 -26.31 8.39
CA LEU A 482 27.05 -25.78 7.13
C LEU A 482 27.93 -24.55 7.38
N LYS A 483 27.50 -23.65 8.26
CA LYS A 483 28.27 -22.46 8.67
C LYS A 483 29.59 -22.86 9.34
N GLY A 484 29.56 -23.85 10.24
CA GLY A 484 30.76 -24.39 10.89
C GLY A 484 31.74 -25.01 9.88
N VAL A 485 31.24 -25.81 8.93
CA VAL A 485 32.04 -26.39 7.85
C VAL A 485 32.69 -25.30 7.01
N LEU A 486 31.94 -24.25 6.63
CA LEU A 486 32.49 -23.12 5.87
C LEU A 486 33.60 -22.39 6.63
N TYR A 487 33.43 -22.17 7.95
CA TYR A 487 34.49 -21.56 8.77
C TYR A 487 35.72 -22.46 8.91
N ALA A 488 35.54 -23.77 9.06
CA ALA A 488 36.64 -24.72 9.09
C ALA A 488 37.41 -24.73 7.76
N LEU A 489 36.71 -24.74 6.62
CA LEU A 489 37.32 -24.66 5.29
C LEU A 489 38.08 -23.35 5.08
N ALA A 490 37.50 -22.21 5.51
CA ALA A 490 38.17 -20.92 5.44
C ALA A 490 39.43 -20.87 6.31
N ALA A 491 39.37 -21.39 7.54
CA ALA A 491 40.52 -21.47 8.44
C ALA A 491 41.62 -22.39 7.86
N PHE A 492 41.25 -23.55 7.31
CA PHE A 492 42.17 -24.45 6.64
C PHE A 492 42.83 -23.79 5.43
N PHE A 493 42.07 -23.07 4.60
CA PHE A 493 42.61 -22.36 3.44
C PHE A 493 43.60 -21.26 3.85
N LEU A 494 43.28 -20.46 4.88
CA LEU A 494 44.19 -19.45 5.42
C LEU A 494 45.48 -20.08 6.00
N TRP A 495 45.34 -21.20 6.73
CA TRP A 495 46.48 -21.96 7.22
C TRP A 495 47.34 -22.50 6.06
N PHE A 496 46.73 -23.04 5.02
CA PHE A 496 47.43 -23.53 3.84
C PHE A 496 48.19 -22.41 3.10
N LEU A 497 47.57 -21.24 2.90
CA LEU A 497 48.24 -20.07 2.32
C LEU A 497 49.43 -19.61 3.16
N SER A 498 49.33 -19.66 4.50
CA SER A 498 50.44 -19.31 5.39
C SER A 498 51.64 -20.26 5.27
N ARG A 499 51.41 -21.50 4.80
CA ARG A 499 52.44 -22.51 4.55
C ARG A 499 53.06 -22.41 3.16
N LEU A 500 52.38 -21.79 2.19
CA LEU A 500 52.92 -21.57 0.83
C LEU A 500 53.87 -20.35 0.74
N GLY A 501 53.81 -19.45 1.73
CA GLY A 501 54.71 -18.31 1.86
C GLY A 501 55.93 -18.55 2.74
N GLN A 502 56.10 -19.77 3.27
CA GLN A 502 57.30 -20.29 3.94
C GLN A 502 58.01 -21.24 2.98
#